data_AF-A0A954XYN1-F1
#
_entry.id   AF-A0A954XYN1-F1
#
_cell.length_a   1.000
_cell.length_b   1.000
_cell.length_c   1.000
_cell.angle_alpha   90.00
_cell.angle_beta   90.00
_cell.angle_gamma   90.00
#
_symmetry.space_group_name_H-M   'P 1'
#
loop_
_entity.id
_entity.type
_entity.pdbx_description
1 polymer ?
#
loop_
_entity_poly.entity_id
_entity_poly.type
_entity_poly.pdbx_seq_one_letter_code
_entity_poly.pdbx_strand_id
1 'polypeptide(L)'
;MNSRFSVLACCALFALAAPYPGARCYADPATDFVLPEVQLPDIPAASVSIVDYGATPDGRTVNTEAIAKAIEAIAAQGGGRVIVPPGLWMTGPIRLRSNVDFHLQQGAVVMFSGSLKDYRAAGGKISHLIAGSHIENVAITGLGVFEGAGDNWRPVKRFKMTDRQWKGLLKQGGVLTNDDEMWWPSEEHTKISRPRLVRLDDCRRVLIEDATFRNSPSFSLDVSDCEDVTIRRVTVLNFWYAQNGDGIDLHSCKNVQIVGARVDVGDDALCMKSNRGRPLENVLIKDCIVFHGHGGFVTGSEELGGMHNLRVRDCVFIGTDVGIRFKSARDRGGLVTNVDIQNVNMIDIAEQAILFDMHYEAGIPLDKNGMVARRDGDIPAVTDTTPRFRDISIRNVVCRGAERAVLMAGLPEMPTEKIRLENISITAQTGMICMDARDIELKNVEILPQEGPALHFYNAQRVTVDGFTCNEDLAPAVRVQGAENRGLQFARPPGGVGAIDFVDGATRTAVE
;
A
#
# COMPACT_ATOMS: atom_id res chain seq x y z
N MET A 1 -1.61 22.83 -64.75
CA MET A 1 -0.80 23.15 -63.55
C MET A 1 -1.49 22.52 -62.36
N ASN A 2 -0.83 21.54 -61.76
CA ASN A 2 -1.38 20.60 -60.77
C ASN A 2 -1.36 21.21 -59.36
N SER A 3 -2.50 21.24 -58.67
CA SER A 3 -2.55 21.31 -57.21
C SER A 3 -2.92 19.94 -56.65
N ARG A 4 -1.91 19.21 -56.16
CA ARG A 4 -2.12 17.95 -55.41
C ARG A 4 -2.55 18.31 -53.98
N PHE A 5 -3.76 17.94 -53.60
CA PHE A 5 -4.15 17.82 -52.20
C PHE A 5 -3.59 16.50 -51.66
N SER A 6 -2.62 16.59 -50.75
CA SER A 6 -2.15 15.44 -49.98
C SER A 6 -3.13 15.19 -48.83
N VAL A 7 -3.86 14.09 -48.90
CA VAL A 7 -4.60 13.54 -47.76
C VAL A 7 -3.58 12.99 -46.78
N LEU A 8 -3.37 13.70 -45.66
CA LEU A 8 -2.60 13.17 -44.53
C LEU A 8 -3.47 12.08 -43.88
N ALA A 9 -3.15 10.82 -44.14
CA ALA A 9 -3.72 9.71 -43.39
C ALA A 9 -3.26 9.84 -41.93
N CYS A 10 -4.19 10.16 -41.03
CA CYS A 10 -4.01 9.97 -39.59
C CYS A 10 -3.84 8.47 -39.34
N CYS A 11 -2.60 7.99 -39.33
CA CYS A 11 -2.27 6.71 -38.73
C CYS A 11 -2.56 6.84 -37.24
N ALA A 12 -3.73 6.35 -36.83
CA ALA A 12 -3.97 6.03 -35.43
C ALA A 12 -2.90 5.02 -35.00
N LEU A 13 -1.91 5.48 -34.24
CA LEU A 13 -1.10 4.59 -33.43
C LEU A 13 -2.05 3.95 -32.41
N PHE A 14 -2.60 2.79 -32.75
CA PHE A 14 -2.95 1.84 -31.73
C PHE A 14 -1.65 1.51 -31.01
N ALA A 15 -1.48 2.06 -29.81
CA ALA A 15 -0.52 1.52 -28.86
C ALA A 15 -0.95 0.08 -28.61
N LEU A 16 -0.39 -0.85 -29.38
CA LEU A 16 -0.36 -2.25 -29.03
C LEU A 16 0.30 -2.29 -27.66
N ALA A 17 -0.49 -2.48 -26.61
CA ALA A 17 0.02 -2.86 -25.32
C ALA A 17 0.89 -4.10 -25.58
N ALA A 18 2.21 -3.94 -25.46
CA ALA A 18 3.11 -5.07 -25.56
C ALA A 18 2.60 -6.11 -24.56
N PRO A 19 2.40 -7.38 -24.96
CA PRO A 19 2.06 -8.41 -24.00
C PRO A 19 3.14 -8.38 -22.92
N TYR A 20 2.75 -8.12 -21.67
CA TYR A 20 3.64 -8.38 -20.54
C TYR A 20 4.01 -9.86 -20.66
N PRO A 21 5.28 -10.21 -20.92
CA PRO A 21 5.66 -11.60 -21.01
C PRO A 21 5.23 -12.25 -19.70
N GLY A 22 4.38 -13.26 -19.79
CA GLY A 22 4.02 -14.09 -18.66
C GLY A 22 5.28 -14.51 -17.93
N ALA A 23 5.22 -14.44 -16.60
CA ALA A 23 6.10 -15.11 -15.67
C ALA A 23 7.54 -15.34 -16.15
N ARG A 24 8.40 -14.33 -16.02
CA ARG A 24 9.83 -14.60 -15.84
C ARG A 24 10.10 -14.65 -14.35
N CYS A 25 10.80 -15.69 -13.88
CA CYS A 25 11.43 -15.66 -12.56
C CYS A 25 12.23 -14.37 -12.47
N TYR A 26 11.85 -13.49 -11.54
CA TYR A 26 12.58 -12.26 -11.29
C TYR A 26 13.79 -12.65 -10.45
N ALA A 27 14.85 -13.14 -11.10
CA ALA A 27 16.16 -13.24 -10.51
C ALA A 27 16.81 -11.85 -10.56
N ASP A 28 17.15 -11.30 -9.41
CA ASP A 28 18.01 -10.12 -9.30
C ASP A 28 19.33 -10.59 -8.69
N PRO A 29 20.47 -10.51 -9.41
CA PRO A 29 21.77 -10.90 -8.89
C PRO A 29 22.19 -10.14 -7.62
N ALA A 30 21.55 -9.00 -7.33
CA ALA A 30 21.80 -8.20 -6.12
C ALA A 30 21.04 -8.70 -4.88
N THR A 31 20.25 -9.78 -5.00
CA THR A 31 19.47 -10.33 -3.89
C THR A 31 19.65 -11.84 -3.77
N ASP A 32 19.59 -12.34 -2.53
CA ASP A 32 19.75 -13.76 -2.24
C ASP A 32 18.47 -14.58 -2.39
N PHE A 33 17.36 -13.96 -2.83
CA PHE A 33 16.08 -14.64 -3.03
C PHE A 33 15.54 -14.50 -4.46
N VAL A 34 14.92 -15.58 -4.94
CA VAL A 34 14.28 -15.67 -6.25
C VAL A 34 12.78 -15.80 -6.04
N LEU A 35 12.01 -14.96 -6.71
CA LEU A 35 10.56 -15.07 -6.71
C LEU A 35 10.12 -16.20 -7.66
N PRO A 36 9.27 -17.13 -7.21
CA PRO A 36 8.71 -18.17 -8.06
C PRO A 36 7.78 -17.58 -9.12
N GLU A 37 7.51 -18.38 -10.14
CA GLU A 37 6.47 -18.09 -11.11
C GLU A 37 5.08 -18.14 -10.44
N VAL A 38 4.27 -17.12 -10.71
CA VAL A 38 2.88 -17.03 -10.25
C VAL A 38 1.97 -17.62 -11.33
N GLN A 39 1.16 -18.61 -10.95
CA GLN A 39 0.24 -19.28 -11.86
C GLN A 39 -1.03 -18.45 -12.09
N LEU A 40 -1.41 -18.25 -13.36
CA LEU A 40 -2.69 -17.63 -13.71
C LEU A 40 -3.85 -18.64 -13.57
N PRO A 41 -5.09 -18.18 -13.37
CA PRO A 41 -6.27 -19.04 -13.44
C PRO A 41 -6.43 -19.66 -14.83
N ASP A 42 -6.75 -20.96 -14.88
CA ASP A 42 -7.19 -21.62 -16.10
C ASP A 42 -8.72 -21.53 -16.20
N ILE A 43 -9.21 -20.57 -16.99
CA ILE A 43 -10.65 -20.31 -17.16
C ILE A 43 -11.13 -20.93 -18.47
N PRO A 44 -12.16 -21.81 -18.45
CA PRO A 44 -12.75 -22.35 -19.67
C PRO A 44 -13.24 -21.27 -20.63
N ALA A 45 -13.16 -21.53 -21.95
CA ALA A 45 -13.55 -20.55 -22.97
C ALA A 45 -15.07 -20.29 -23.08
N ALA A 46 -15.90 -21.04 -22.35
CA ALA A 46 -17.34 -20.87 -22.32
C ALA A 46 -17.71 -19.48 -21.75
N SER A 47 -18.85 -18.93 -22.17
CA SER A 47 -19.31 -17.64 -21.64
C SER A 47 -20.83 -17.51 -21.66
N VAL A 48 -21.35 -16.68 -20.75
CA VAL A 48 -22.76 -16.31 -20.67
C VAL A 48 -22.89 -14.82 -20.34
N SER A 49 -23.96 -14.15 -20.78
CA SER A 49 -24.23 -12.75 -20.43
C SER A 49 -25.23 -12.67 -19.28
N ILE A 50 -25.04 -11.72 -18.35
CA ILE A 50 -26.03 -11.48 -17.28
C ILE A 50 -27.42 -11.09 -17.82
N VAL A 51 -27.50 -10.57 -19.05
CA VAL A 51 -28.76 -10.22 -19.73
C VAL A 51 -29.60 -11.46 -20.03
N ASP A 52 -28.95 -12.60 -20.33
CA ASP A 52 -29.62 -13.87 -20.60
C ASP A 52 -30.33 -14.43 -19.35
N TYR A 53 -30.01 -13.88 -18.18
CA TYR A 53 -30.59 -14.23 -16.88
C TYR A 53 -31.51 -13.12 -16.32
N GLY A 54 -31.88 -12.15 -17.14
CA GLY A 54 -32.87 -11.11 -16.81
C GLY A 54 -32.29 -9.82 -16.21
N ALA A 55 -30.98 -9.61 -16.29
CA ALA A 55 -30.40 -8.34 -15.85
C ALA A 55 -30.81 -7.17 -16.76
N THR A 56 -31.04 -5.99 -16.19
CA THR A 56 -31.44 -4.76 -16.88
C THR A 56 -30.45 -3.61 -16.60
N PRO A 57 -29.90 -2.93 -17.65
CA PRO A 57 -28.84 -1.92 -17.53
C PRO A 57 -29.35 -0.49 -17.25
N ASP A 58 -30.47 -0.32 -16.57
CA ASP A 58 -31.15 0.98 -16.38
C ASP A 58 -30.63 1.80 -15.19
N GLY A 59 -29.66 1.26 -14.44
CA GLY A 59 -29.11 1.85 -13.23
C GLY A 59 -30.07 1.89 -12.03
N ARG A 60 -31.22 1.21 -12.11
CA ARG A 60 -32.29 1.24 -11.10
C ARG A 60 -32.72 -0.16 -10.68
N THR A 61 -32.84 -1.06 -11.65
CA THR A 61 -33.20 -2.46 -11.44
C THR A 61 -32.08 -3.17 -10.69
N VAL A 62 -32.43 -3.81 -9.57
CA VAL A 62 -31.47 -4.57 -8.75
C VAL A 62 -31.21 -5.93 -9.41
N ASN A 63 -30.00 -6.12 -9.92
CA ASN A 63 -29.62 -7.27 -10.76
C ASN A 63 -29.00 -8.45 -9.97
N THR A 64 -29.01 -8.41 -8.64
CA THR A 64 -28.34 -9.39 -7.77
C THR A 64 -28.67 -10.83 -8.13
N GLU A 65 -29.96 -11.14 -8.33
CA GLU A 65 -30.40 -12.50 -8.66
C GLU A 65 -30.00 -12.92 -10.08
N ALA A 66 -30.08 -12.02 -11.06
CA ALA A 66 -29.68 -12.31 -12.44
C ALA A 66 -28.18 -12.60 -12.53
N ILE A 67 -27.36 -11.79 -11.84
CA ILE A 67 -25.91 -11.99 -11.73
C ILE A 67 -25.60 -13.33 -11.06
N ALA A 68 -26.25 -13.63 -9.92
CA ALA A 68 -26.05 -14.90 -9.22
C ALA A 68 -26.42 -16.10 -10.11
N LYS A 69 -27.56 -16.04 -10.83
CA LYS A 69 -27.97 -17.10 -11.76
C LYS A 69 -26.96 -17.31 -12.89
N ALA A 70 -26.40 -16.25 -13.46
CA ALA A 70 -25.37 -16.35 -14.49
C ALA A 70 -24.09 -17.04 -13.98
N ILE A 71 -23.63 -16.66 -12.78
CA ILE A 71 -22.45 -17.26 -12.13
C ILE A 71 -22.69 -18.75 -11.83
N GLU A 72 -23.82 -19.11 -11.23
CA GLU A 72 -24.13 -20.50 -10.92
C GLU A 72 -24.28 -21.35 -12.20
N ALA A 73 -24.90 -20.80 -13.25
CA ALA A 73 -25.11 -21.52 -14.49
C ALA A 73 -23.80 -21.84 -15.24
N ILE A 74 -22.85 -20.90 -15.27
CA ILE A 74 -21.55 -21.16 -15.90
C ILE A 74 -20.66 -22.06 -15.02
N ALA A 75 -20.72 -21.90 -13.70
CA ALA A 75 -19.99 -22.77 -12.77
C ALA A 75 -20.46 -24.24 -12.87
N ALA A 76 -21.77 -24.46 -13.00
CA ALA A 76 -22.35 -25.79 -13.21
C ALA A 76 -21.92 -26.45 -14.53
N GLN A 77 -21.44 -25.68 -15.51
CA GLN A 77 -20.89 -26.17 -16.78
C GLN A 77 -19.38 -26.45 -16.72
N GLY A 78 -18.77 -26.31 -15.54
CA GLY A 78 -17.33 -26.48 -15.33
C GLY A 78 -16.54 -25.18 -15.31
N GLY A 79 -17.18 -24.03 -15.52
CA GLY A 79 -16.56 -22.71 -15.49
C GLY A 79 -16.62 -21.98 -16.82
N GLY A 80 -16.15 -20.74 -16.79
CA GLY A 80 -16.14 -19.84 -17.93
C GLY A 80 -16.37 -18.39 -17.51
N ARG A 81 -16.70 -17.56 -18.50
CA ARG A 81 -16.83 -16.12 -18.31
C ARG A 81 -18.28 -15.66 -18.15
N VAL A 82 -18.56 -14.90 -17.10
CA VAL A 82 -19.80 -14.14 -16.95
C VAL A 82 -19.57 -12.74 -17.50
N ILE A 83 -20.23 -12.41 -18.60
CA ILE A 83 -20.13 -11.12 -19.28
C ILE A 83 -21.11 -10.11 -18.68
N VAL A 84 -20.57 -8.96 -18.27
CA VAL A 84 -21.33 -7.75 -17.94
C VAL A 84 -21.16 -6.76 -19.10
N PRO A 85 -22.18 -6.58 -19.97
CA PRO A 85 -22.08 -5.69 -21.12
C PRO A 85 -22.13 -4.20 -20.73
N PRO A 86 -21.88 -3.26 -21.67
CA PRO A 86 -22.00 -1.83 -21.40
C PRO A 86 -23.37 -1.48 -20.83
N GLY A 87 -23.41 -0.66 -19.78
CA GLY A 87 -24.64 -0.35 -19.06
C GLY A 87 -24.43 0.01 -17.60
N LEU A 88 -25.51 0.45 -16.95
CA LEU A 88 -25.53 0.76 -15.52
C LEU A 88 -26.24 -0.38 -14.76
N TRP A 89 -25.48 -1.15 -13.98
CA TRP A 89 -25.95 -2.39 -13.35
C TRP A 89 -26.01 -2.23 -11.84
N MET A 90 -27.16 -1.84 -11.31
CA MET A 90 -27.37 -1.80 -9.86
C MET A 90 -27.41 -3.23 -9.31
N THR A 91 -26.74 -3.49 -8.20
CA THR A 91 -26.70 -4.82 -7.56
C THR A 91 -26.40 -4.74 -6.06
N GLY A 92 -26.82 -5.77 -5.33
CA GLY A 92 -26.27 -6.10 -4.02
C GLY A 92 -25.00 -6.95 -4.14
N PRO A 93 -24.68 -7.77 -3.12
CA PRO A 93 -23.47 -8.60 -3.12
C PRO A 93 -23.36 -9.56 -4.30
N ILE A 94 -22.13 -9.73 -4.80
CA ILE A 94 -21.73 -10.73 -5.79
C ILE A 94 -20.92 -11.82 -5.08
N ARG A 95 -21.18 -13.09 -5.45
CA ARG A 95 -20.50 -14.27 -4.91
C ARG A 95 -19.85 -15.05 -6.05
N LEU A 96 -18.53 -15.14 -6.02
CA LEU A 96 -17.74 -15.84 -7.03
C LEU A 96 -17.74 -17.35 -6.78
N ARG A 97 -17.38 -18.10 -7.82
CA ARG A 97 -17.24 -19.56 -7.84
C ARG A 97 -15.92 -19.93 -8.50
N SER A 98 -15.46 -21.16 -8.27
CA SER A 98 -14.27 -21.68 -8.94
C SER A 98 -14.47 -21.72 -10.46
N ASN A 99 -13.37 -21.55 -11.20
CA ASN A 99 -13.32 -21.56 -12.66
C ASN A 99 -14.15 -20.46 -13.34
N VAL A 100 -14.46 -19.36 -12.63
CA VAL A 100 -15.28 -18.25 -13.14
C VAL A 100 -14.46 -16.96 -13.31
N ASP A 101 -14.61 -16.35 -14.48
CA ASP A 101 -14.17 -14.98 -14.77
C ASP A 101 -15.40 -14.04 -14.79
N PHE A 102 -15.49 -13.13 -13.82
CA PHE A 102 -16.51 -12.08 -13.81
C PHE A 102 -16.00 -10.87 -14.61
N HIS A 103 -16.41 -10.80 -15.88
CA HIS A 103 -15.82 -9.92 -16.89
C HIS A 103 -16.68 -8.70 -17.22
N LEU A 104 -16.19 -7.51 -16.91
CA LEU A 104 -16.86 -6.26 -17.24
C LEU A 104 -16.34 -5.68 -18.55
N GLN A 105 -17.22 -5.60 -19.55
CA GLN A 105 -16.88 -4.94 -20.81
C GLN A 105 -16.66 -3.43 -20.59
N GLN A 106 -15.89 -2.81 -21.49
CA GLN A 106 -15.71 -1.36 -21.47
C GLN A 106 -17.07 -0.65 -21.53
N GLY A 107 -17.32 0.29 -20.61
CA GLY A 107 -18.60 0.98 -20.48
C GLY A 107 -19.62 0.29 -19.57
N ALA A 108 -19.30 -0.88 -19.01
CA ALA A 108 -20.06 -1.47 -17.92
C ALA A 108 -19.74 -0.76 -16.60
N VAL A 109 -20.77 -0.36 -15.85
CA VAL A 109 -20.63 0.16 -14.49
C VAL A 109 -21.51 -0.68 -13.56
N VAL A 110 -20.88 -1.49 -12.72
CA VAL A 110 -21.55 -2.21 -11.64
C VAL A 110 -21.64 -1.27 -10.44
N MET A 111 -22.86 -0.87 -10.09
CA MET A 111 -23.14 0.03 -8.99
C MET A 111 -23.68 -0.78 -7.81
N PHE A 112 -22.96 -0.77 -6.70
CA PHE A 112 -23.39 -1.46 -5.50
C PHE A 112 -24.43 -0.65 -4.74
N SER A 113 -25.41 -1.32 -4.15
CA SER A 113 -26.38 -0.69 -3.26
C SER A 113 -25.69 -0.07 -2.04
N GLY A 114 -26.10 1.14 -1.66
CA GLY A 114 -25.70 1.77 -0.40
C GLY A 114 -26.49 1.29 0.81
N SER A 115 -27.50 0.43 0.62
CA SER A 115 -28.39 -0.03 1.69
C SER A 115 -27.74 -1.18 2.47
N LEU A 116 -27.46 -0.96 3.76
CA LEU A 116 -26.96 -1.99 4.67
C LEU A 116 -27.81 -3.28 4.65
N LYS A 117 -29.13 -3.16 4.47
CA LYS A 117 -30.07 -4.29 4.44
C LYS A 117 -29.74 -5.31 3.34
N ASP A 118 -29.19 -4.86 2.23
CA ASP A 118 -28.90 -5.71 1.07
C ASP A 118 -27.68 -6.62 1.29
N TYR A 119 -26.93 -6.36 2.38
CA TYR A 119 -25.71 -7.07 2.73
C TYR A 119 -25.88 -7.96 3.97
N ARG A 120 -27.05 -7.96 4.62
CA ARG A 120 -27.28 -8.77 5.83
C ARG A 120 -27.39 -10.26 5.46
N ALA A 121 -26.39 -11.04 5.87
CA ALA A 121 -26.40 -12.49 5.76
C ALA A 121 -26.98 -13.15 7.04
N ALA A 122 -27.13 -14.48 7.00
CA ALA A 122 -27.52 -15.27 8.16
C ALA A 122 -26.59 -14.99 9.36
N GLY A 123 -27.17 -14.93 10.56
CA GLY A 123 -26.44 -14.59 11.79
C GLY A 123 -26.05 -13.12 11.92
N GLY A 124 -26.58 -12.22 11.07
CA GLY A 124 -26.38 -10.77 11.18
C GLY A 124 -25.04 -10.27 10.65
N LYS A 125 -24.22 -11.14 10.06
CA LYS A 125 -22.95 -10.74 9.42
C LYS A 125 -23.21 -9.87 8.18
N ILE A 126 -22.37 -8.87 7.98
CA ILE A 126 -22.41 -8.01 6.80
C ILE A 126 -21.53 -8.61 5.71
N SER A 127 -22.15 -8.84 4.56
CA SER A 127 -21.54 -9.36 3.34
C SER A 127 -20.57 -8.36 2.71
N HIS A 128 -19.43 -8.80 2.20
CA HIS A 128 -18.61 -7.99 1.29
C HIS A 128 -19.28 -7.84 -0.08
N LEU A 129 -18.92 -6.78 -0.82
CA LEU A 129 -19.56 -6.42 -2.09
C LEU A 129 -19.29 -7.48 -3.15
N ILE A 130 -18.04 -7.82 -3.39
CA ILE A 130 -17.62 -8.99 -4.18
C ILE A 130 -16.88 -9.92 -3.25
N ALA A 131 -17.31 -11.18 -3.16
CA ALA A 131 -16.63 -12.15 -2.30
C ALA A 131 -16.42 -13.51 -2.98
N GLY A 132 -15.27 -14.12 -2.67
CA GLY A 132 -14.94 -15.52 -2.97
C GLY A 132 -14.19 -16.11 -1.78
N SER A 133 -14.47 -17.35 -1.42
CA SER A 133 -13.79 -18.04 -0.33
C SER A 133 -13.66 -19.52 -0.63
N HIS A 134 -12.48 -20.10 -0.42
CA HIS A 134 -12.18 -21.51 -0.71
C HIS A 134 -12.48 -21.90 -2.18
N ILE A 135 -12.10 -21.04 -3.13
CA ILE A 135 -12.30 -21.25 -4.58
C ILE A 135 -10.97 -21.23 -5.34
N GLU A 136 -10.94 -21.88 -6.50
CA GLU A 136 -9.77 -21.91 -7.39
C GLU A 136 -10.09 -21.42 -8.80
N ASN A 137 -9.08 -20.95 -9.53
CA ASN A 137 -9.22 -20.42 -10.88
C ASN A 137 -10.30 -19.32 -10.95
N VAL A 138 -10.09 -18.22 -10.23
CA VAL A 138 -11.05 -17.11 -10.16
C VAL A 138 -10.48 -15.86 -10.81
N ALA A 139 -11.29 -15.19 -11.62
CA ALA A 139 -10.90 -13.94 -12.25
C ALA A 139 -11.97 -12.84 -12.13
N ILE A 140 -11.51 -11.59 -12.02
CA ILE A 140 -12.29 -10.37 -12.19
C ILE A 140 -11.56 -9.56 -13.25
N THR A 141 -12.13 -9.44 -14.45
CA THR A 141 -11.41 -8.87 -15.60
C THR A 141 -12.22 -7.83 -16.36
N GLY A 142 -11.55 -7.13 -17.27
CA GLY A 142 -12.18 -6.22 -18.24
C GLY A 142 -12.11 -4.75 -17.81
N LEU A 143 -12.57 -3.86 -18.70
CA LEU A 143 -12.34 -2.41 -18.63
C LEU A 143 -13.51 -1.63 -18.03
N GLY A 144 -14.43 -2.30 -17.33
CA GLY A 144 -15.54 -1.64 -16.64
C GLY A 144 -15.18 -1.11 -15.26
N VAL A 145 -16.20 -0.63 -14.56
CA VAL A 145 -16.09 0.05 -13.27
C VAL A 145 -16.94 -0.65 -12.22
N PHE A 146 -16.37 -0.89 -11.05
CA PHE A 146 -17.07 -1.22 -9.82
C PHE A 146 -17.18 0.01 -8.94
N GLU A 147 -18.40 0.46 -8.66
CA GLU A 147 -18.73 1.62 -7.83
C GLU A 147 -19.33 1.15 -6.51
N GLY A 148 -18.57 1.27 -5.42
CA GLY A 148 -18.85 0.63 -4.13
C GLY A 148 -19.83 1.36 -3.21
N ALA A 149 -20.31 2.55 -3.59
CA ALA A 149 -21.24 3.35 -2.78
C ALA A 149 -20.75 3.63 -1.34
N GLY A 150 -19.42 3.72 -1.15
CA GLY A 150 -18.73 3.76 0.13
C GLY A 150 -19.13 4.90 1.07
N ASP A 151 -19.60 6.03 0.54
CA ASP A 151 -20.10 7.16 1.35
C ASP A 151 -21.30 6.78 2.23
N ASN A 152 -22.05 5.74 1.88
CA ASN A 152 -23.15 5.23 2.72
C ASN A 152 -22.66 4.38 3.91
N TRP A 153 -21.37 4.09 3.97
CA TRP A 153 -20.80 3.17 4.96
C TRP A 153 -19.78 3.84 5.88
N ARG A 154 -18.97 4.75 5.34
CA ARG A 154 -17.76 5.24 5.99
C ARG A 154 -18.07 6.31 7.04
N PRO A 155 -17.40 6.28 8.20
CA PRO A 155 -17.32 7.46 9.03
C PRO A 155 -16.50 8.55 8.37
N VAL A 156 -16.75 9.79 8.77
CA VAL A 156 -15.99 10.96 8.33
C VAL A 156 -15.48 11.70 9.56
N LYS A 157 -14.17 11.94 9.62
CA LYS A 157 -13.55 12.75 10.67
C LYS A 157 -13.73 14.24 10.34
N ARG A 158 -14.09 15.05 11.34
CA ARG A 158 -14.35 16.49 11.21
C ARG A 158 -13.20 17.26 10.57
N PHE A 159 -11.95 16.95 10.96
CA PHE A 159 -10.77 17.63 10.42
C PHE A 159 -10.52 17.32 8.93
N LYS A 160 -11.10 16.22 8.40
CA LYS A 160 -11.03 15.87 6.97
C LYS A 160 -12.02 16.67 6.11
N MET A 161 -12.79 17.59 6.70
CA MET A 161 -13.81 18.37 6.01
C MET A 161 -13.69 19.85 6.33
N THR A 162 -13.94 20.70 5.34
CA THR A 162 -14.21 22.12 5.58
C THR A 162 -15.50 22.29 6.37
N ASP A 163 -15.66 23.42 7.06
CA ASP A 163 -16.88 23.77 7.80
C ASP A 163 -18.14 23.66 6.93
N ARG A 164 -18.05 24.04 5.65
CA ARG A 164 -19.15 23.96 4.69
C ARG A 164 -19.51 22.52 4.38
N GLN A 165 -18.51 21.66 4.13
CA GLN A 165 -18.74 20.24 3.88
C GLN A 165 -19.30 19.55 5.11
N TRP A 166 -18.75 19.83 6.30
CA TRP A 166 -19.23 19.25 7.56
C TRP A 166 -20.70 19.62 7.84
N LYS A 167 -21.05 20.91 7.75
CA LYS A 167 -22.45 21.36 7.87
C LYS A 167 -23.35 20.74 6.80
N GLY A 168 -22.84 20.47 5.61
CA GLY A 168 -23.55 19.76 4.54
C GLY A 168 -23.82 18.30 4.90
N LEU A 169 -22.83 17.60 5.44
CA LEU A 169 -22.91 16.21 5.88
C LEU A 169 -23.93 16.04 7.01
N LEU A 170 -23.89 16.90 8.03
CA LEU A 170 -24.84 16.87 9.15
C LEU A 170 -26.31 17.03 8.71
N LYS A 171 -26.58 17.75 7.61
CA LYS A 171 -27.94 17.90 7.06
C LYS A 171 -28.48 16.61 6.43
N GLN A 172 -27.61 15.67 6.07
CA GLN A 172 -28.01 14.37 5.52
C GLN A 172 -28.48 13.39 6.60
N GLY A 173 -28.35 13.76 7.88
CA GLY A 173 -28.64 12.89 9.02
C GLY A 173 -27.37 12.25 9.56
N GLY A 174 -27.48 11.03 10.09
CA GLY A 174 -26.38 10.32 10.73
C GLY A 174 -26.23 10.62 12.22
N VAL A 175 -25.14 10.12 12.81
CA VAL A 175 -24.82 10.28 14.24
C VAL A 175 -23.40 10.76 14.41
N LEU A 176 -23.16 11.50 15.49
CA LEU A 176 -21.84 11.98 15.88
C LEU A 176 -21.29 11.13 17.04
N THR A 177 -19.99 10.91 17.01
CA THR A 177 -19.22 10.14 17.99
C THR A 177 -17.87 10.83 18.20
N ASN A 178 -17.11 10.39 19.21
CA ASN A 178 -15.78 10.94 19.53
C ASN A 178 -15.83 12.46 19.73
N ASP A 179 -16.63 12.90 20.71
CA ASP A 179 -16.83 14.32 21.05
C ASP A 179 -17.20 15.20 19.85
N ASP A 180 -18.13 14.72 19.03
CA ASP A 180 -18.60 15.38 17.80
C ASP A 180 -17.56 15.52 16.67
N GLU A 181 -16.39 14.89 16.79
CA GLU A 181 -15.32 14.92 15.79
C GLU A 181 -15.43 13.80 14.73
N MET A 182 -16.36 12.85 14.89
CA MET A 182 -16.56 11.76 13.92
C MET A 182 -18.04 11.53 13.62
N TRP A 183 -18.40 11.69 12.34
CA TRP A 183 -19.74 11.43 11.81
C TRP A 183 -19.84 10.00 11.28
N TRP A 184 -21.01 9.38 11.47
CA TRP A 184 -21.38 8.08 10.92
C TRP A 184 -22.73 8.14 10.20
N PRO A 185 -22.96 7.31 9.17
CA PRO A 185 -24.24 7.27 8.45
C PRO A 185 -25.45 6.91 9.33
N SER A 186 -25.26 6.08 10.36
CA SER A 186 -26.26 5.82 11.40
C SER A 186 -25.63 5.17 12.64
N GLU A 187 -26.39 5.10 13.73
CA GLU A 187 -26.02 4.38 14.97
C GLU A 187 -25.76 2.87 14.74
N GLU A 188 -26.28 2.31 13.66
CA GLU A 188 -26.03 0.91 13.31
C GLU A 188 -24.63 0.73 12.69
N HIS A 189 -24.18 1.72 11.91
CA HIS A 189 -22.86 1.69 11.26
C HIS A 189 -21.71 1.74 12.27
N THR A 190 -21.93 2.30 13.46
CA THR A 190 -20.93 2.32 14.54
C THR A 190 -20.69 0.93 15.15
N LYS A 191 -21.58 -0.04 14.90
CA LYS A 191 -21.61 -1.36 15.56
C LYS A 191 -21.25 -2.53 14.64
N ILE A 192 -21.00 -2.26 13.36
CA ILE A 192 -20.72 -3.29 12.36
C ILE A 192 -19.30 -3.18 11.81
N SER A 193 -18.76 -4.31 11.34
CA SER A 193 -17.61 -4.28 10.45
C SER A 193 -18.06 -3.87 9.06
N ARG A 194 -17.44 -2.82 8.51
CA ARG A 194 -17.76 -2.34 7.16
C ARG A 194 -17.31 -3.35 6.11
N PRO A 195 -18.07 -3.53 5.03
CA PRO A 195 -17.70 -4.47 3.98
C PRO A 195 -16.45 -4.00 3.22
N ARG A 196 -15.74 -4.94 2.60
CA ARG A 196 -14.71 -4.66 1.59
C ARG A 196 -15.37 -4.55 0.23
N LEU A 197 -14.75 -3.85 -0.71
CA LEU A 197 -15.24 -3.84 -2.10
C LEU A 197 -15.01 -5.21 -2.75
N VAL A 198 -13.80 -5.75 -2.64
CA VAL A 198 -13.47 -7.14 -2.99
C VAL A 198 -12.84 -7.82 -1.78
N ARG A 199 -13.36 -9.00 -1.39
CA ARG A 199 -12.73 -9.91 -0.44
C ARG A 199 -12.53 -11.28 -1.05
N LEU A 200 -11.29 -11.70 -1.22
CA LEU A 200 -10.93 -13.06 -1.60
C LEU A 200 -10.20 -13.72 -0.43
N ASP A 201 -10.65 -14.89 -0.03
CA ASP A 201 -10.17 -15.56 1.19
C ASP A 201 -9.85 -17.03 0.89
N ASP A 202 -8.63 -17.48 1.17
CA ASP A 202 -8.20 -18.87 0.95
C ASP A 202 -8.48 -19.35 -0.48
N CYS A 203 -8.12 -18.54 -1.47
CA CYS A 203 -8.33 -18.84 -2.89
C CYS A 203 -7.01 -19.20 -3.59
N ARG A 204 -7.08 -19.95 -4.69
CA ARG A 204 -5.90 -20.36 -5.47
C ARG A 204 -6.00 -19.99 -6.94
N ARG A 205 -4.91 -19.47 -7.53
CA ARG A 205 -4.87 -18.96 -8.93
C ARG A 205 -5.93 -17.88 -9.13
N VAL A 206 -5.60 -16.69 -8.66
CA VAL A 206 -6.47 -15.50 -8.65
C VAL A 206 -5.98 -14.49 -9.67
N LEU A 207 -6.88 -13.93 -10.49
CA LEU A 207 -6.59 -12.82 -11.40
C LEU A 207 -7.55 -11.64 -11.16
N ILE A 208 -7.02 -10.46 -10.87
CA ILE A 208 -7.77 -9.20 -10.91
C ILE A 208 -7.09 -8.30 -11.94
N GLU A 209 -7.78 -7.99 -13.04
CA GLU A 209 -7.17 -7.37 -14.21
C GLU A 209 -8.02 -6.26 -14.83
N ASP A 210 -7.35 -5.16 -15.19
CA ASP A 210 -7.84 -4.01 -15.98
C ASP A 210 -8.96 -3.16 -15.37
N ALA A 211 -9.80 -3.72 -14.50
CA ALA A 211 -10.99 -3.04 -13.99
C ALA A 211 -10.67 -1.84 -13.10
N THR A 212 -11.61 -0.89 -13.05
CA THR A 212 -11.59 0.20 -12.08
C THR A 212 -12.43 -0.15 -10.85
N PHE A 213 -11.85 0.00 -9.67
CA PHE A 213 -12.49 -0.19 -8.38
C PHE A 213 -12.57 1.16 -7.68
N ARG A 214 -13.76 1.64 -7.34
CA ARG A 214 -13.89 2.96 -6.74
C ARG A 214 -14.91 3.04 -5.63
N ASN A 215 -14.72 4.05 -4.78
CA ASN A 215 -15.64 4.40 -3.69
C ASN A 215 -15.95 3.21 -2.77
N SER A 216 -14.92 2.54 -2.27
CA SER A 216 -15.05 1.35 -1.43
C SER A 216 -15.64 1.68 -0.04
N PRO A 217 -16.45 0.79 0.57
CA PRO A 217 -16.94 0.99 1.94
C PRO A 217 -15.85 0.93 3.03
N SER A 218 -14.76 0.22 2.75
CA SER A 218 -13.51 0.19 3.52
C SER A 218 -12.36 -0.22 2.58
N PHE A 219 -11.57 -1.25 2.86
CA PHE A 219 -10.49 -1.70 1.96
C PHE A 219 -11.06 -2.05 0.58
N SER A 220 -10.32 -1.70 -0.48
CA SER A 220 -10.81 -1.89 -1.85
C SER A 220 -10.56 -3.31 -2.33
N LEU A 221 -9.30 -3.72 -2.47
CA LEU A 221 -8.92 -5.09 -2.84
C LEU A 221 -8.28 -5.78 -1.63
N ASP A 222 -9.08 -6.55 -0.90
CA ASP A 222 -8.64 -7.30 0.28
C ASP A 222 -8.48 -8.79 -0.09
N VAL A 223 -7.24 -9.25 -0.24
CA VAL A 223 -6.90 -10.63 -0.63
C VAL A 223 -6.15 -11.29 0.52
N SER A 224 -6.75 -12.34 1.09
CA SER A 224 -6.25 -13.01 2.30
C SER A 224 -6.05 -14.49 2.07
N ASP A 225 -4.93 -15.01 2.58
CA ASP A 225 -4.61 -16.44 2.60
C ASP A 225 -4.62 -17.09 1.22
N CYS A 226 -4.40 -16.32 0.15
CA CYS A 226 -4.48 -16.80 -1.22
C CYS A 226 -3.10 -17.23 -1.76
N GLU A 227 -3.09 -18.21 -2.66
CA GLU A 227 -1.89 -18.67 -3.37
C GLU A 227 -2.01 -18.42 -4.87
N ASP A 228 -0.90 -18.01 -5.50
CA ASP A 228 -0.82 -17.66 -6.91
C ASP A 228 -1.78 -16.51 -7.28
N VAL A 229 -1.43 -15.29 -6.85
CA VAL A 229 -2.28 -14.10 -7.01
C VAL A 229 -1.66 -13.13 -8.01
N THR A 230 -2.42 -12.77 -9.04
CA THR A 230 -2.03 -11.72 -9.99
C THR A 230 -3.05 -10.58 -9.96
N ILE A 231 -2.60 -9.38 -9.59
CA ILE A 231 -3.35 -8.13 -9.70
C ILE A 231 -2.63 -7.26 -10.71
N ARG A 232 -3.22 -6.97 -11.87
CA ARG A 232 -2.52 -6.22 -12.92
C ARG A 232 -3.37 -5.20 -13.65
N ARG A 233 -2.79 -4.03 -13.88
CA ARG A 233 -3.39 -2.91 -14.62
C ARG A 233 -4.74 -2.43 -14.07
N VAL A 234 -5.02 -2.71 -12.81
CA VAL A 234 -6.21 -2.21 -12.11
C VAL A 234 -6.06 -0.73 -11.82
N THR A 235 -7.19 -0.04 -11.72
CA THR A 235 -7.25 1.33 -11.19
C THR A 235 -8.07 1.31 -9.90
N VAL A 236 -7.54 1.81 -8.79
CA VAL A 236 -8.23 1.87 -7.50
C VAL A 236 -8.37 3.33 -7.06
N LEU A 237 -9.60 3.81 -6.92
CA LEU A 237 -9.91 5.22 -6.67
C LEU A 237 -10.85 5.40 -5.47
N ASN A 238 -10.34 5.95 -4.39
CA ASN A 238 -11.14 6.42 -3.27
C ASN A 238 -10.92 7.91 -3.03
N PHE A 239 -11.93 8.59 -2.51
CA PHE A 239 -11.73 9.94 -2.03
C PHE A 239 -10.68 9.92 -0.91
N TRP A 240 -9.82 10.95 -0.85
CA TRP A 240 -8.79 11.10 0.18
C TRP A 240 -9.32 11.02 1.63
N TYR A 241 -10.60 11.36 1.83
CA TYR A 241 -11.26 11.28 3.13
C TYR A 241 -11.90 9.92 3.43
N ALA A 242 -11.83 8.95 2.52
CA ALA A 242 -12.36 7.61 2.71
C ALA A 242 -11.64 6.93 3.88
N GLN A 243 -12.28 6.87 5.04
CA GLN A 243 -11.71 6.29 6.23
C GLN A 243 -11.48 4.79 6.04
N ASN A 244 -10.24 4.31 6.20
CA ASN A 244 -9.84 2.93 5.85
C ASN A 244 -10.17 2.59 4.39
N GLY A 245 -9.98 3.56 3.50
CA GLY A 245 -10.21 3.45 2.06
C GLY A 245 -8.98 2.94 1.33
N ASP A 246 -8.29 1.96 1.91
CA ASP A 246 -7.05 1.35 1.43
C ASP A 246 -7.19 0.82 -0.01
N GLY A 247 -6.08 0.78 -0.73
CA GLY A 247 -6.00 0.36 -2.12
C GLY A 247 -5.99 -1.16 -2.28
N ILE A 248 -4.80 -1.73 -2.19
CA ILE A 248 -4.55 -3.17 -2.36
C ILE A 248 -3.93 -3.71 -1.09
N ASP A 249 -4.69 -4.55 -0.39
CA ASP A 249 -4.31 -5.21 0.85
C ASP A 249 -4.06 -6.70 0.60
N LEU A 250 -2.85 -7.15 0.92
CA LEU A 250 -2.50 -8.57 0.93
C LEU A 250 -2.32 -9.04 2.37
N HIS A 251 -3.00 -10.12 2.73
CA HIS A 251 -2.85 -10.79 4.02
C HIS A 251 -2.38 -12.22 3.81
N SER A 252 -1.19 -12.58 4.32
CA SER A 252 -0.71 -13.98 4.33
C SER A 252 -0.81 -14.73 2.99
N CYS A 253 -0.63 -14.00 1.89
CA CYS A 253 -0.67 -14.59 0.56
C CYS A 253 0.69 -15.19 0.19
N LYS A 254 0.67 -16.10 -0.79
CA LYS A 254 1.87 -16.76 -1.30
C LYS A 254 1.94 -16.61 -2.81
N ASN A 255 3.12 -16.23 -3.31
CA ASN A 255 3.40 -16.07 -4.74
C ASN A 255 2.45 -15.03 -5.38
N VAL A 256 2.80 -13.76 -5.22
CA VAL A 256 1.93 -12.64 -5.62
C VAL A 256 2.63 -11.70 -6.59
N GLN A 257 1.89 -11.21 -7.58
CA GLN A 257 2.31 -10.13 -8.48
C GLN A 257 1.28 -9.01 -8.49
N ILE A 258 1.72 -7.79 -8.19
CA ILE A 258 0.99 -6.53 -8.41
C ILE A 258 1.73 -5.75 -9.50
N VAL A 259 1.13 -5.60 -10.68
CA VAL A 259 1.83 -5.01 -11.84
C VAL A 259 1.00 -3.94 -12.54
N GLY A 260 1.56 -2.74 -12.71
CA GLY A 260 0.91 -1.70 -13.50
C GLY A 260 -0.33 -1.08 -12.86
N ALA A 261 -0.50 -1.21 -11.54
CA ALA A 261 -1.64 -0.65 -10.83
C ALA A 261 -1.56 0.89 -10.75
N ARG A 262 -2.73 1.54 -10.79
CA ARG A 262 -2.88 2.98 -10.50
C ARG A 262 -3.75 3.15 -9.28
N VAL A 263 -3.23 3.80 -8.24
CA VAL A 263 -3.90 3.85 -6.94
C VAL A 263 -3.97 5.30 -6.43
N ASP A 264 -5.17 5.75 -6.06
CA ASP A 264 -5.43 7.07 -5.46
C ASP A 264 -6.49 6.87 -4.36
N VAL A 265 -6.09 6.96 -3.09
CA VAL A 265 -6.87 6.41 -1.98
C VAL A 265 -6.80 7.22 -0.70
N GLY A 266 -7.73 6.98 0.24
CA GLY A 266 -7.82 7.70 1.51
C GLY A 266 -7.05 7.09 2.69
N ASP A 267 -6.32 6.00 2.44
CA ASP A 267 -5.46 5.32 3.43
C ASP A 267 -4.23 4.70 2.72
N ASP A 268 -3.67 3.57 3.18
CA ASP A 268 -2.51 2.92 2.53
C ASP A 268 -2.83 2.46 1.08
N ALA A 269 -1.88 2.66 0.15
CA ALA A 269 -2.10 2.31 -1.25
C ALA A 269 -1.79 0.84 -1.59
N LEU A 270 -0.57 0.38 -1.27
CA LEU A 270 -0.11 -0.99 -1.51
C LEU A 270 0.34 -1.58 -0.17
N CYS A 271 -0.58 -2.23 0.55
CA CYS A 271 -0.44 -2.59 1.95
C CYS A 271 -0.24 -4.08 2.19
N MET A 272 0.92 -4.44 2.72
CA MET A 272 1.36 -5.81 2.95
C MET A 272 1.17 -6.19 4.42
N LYS A 273 0.38 -7.22 4.68
CA LYS A 273 -0.02 -7.65 6.03
C LYS A 273 0.11 -9.18 6.16
N SER A 274 0.08 -9.67 7.39
CA SER A 274 0.08 -11.10 7.69
C SER A 274 -0.71 -11.46 8.94
N ASN A 275 -1.43 -12.56 8.84
CA ASN A 275 -2.18 -13.20 9.91
C ASN A 275 -1.26 -14.08 10.78
N ARG A 276 -1.60 -14.21 12.06
CA ARG A 276 -0.82 -15.00 13.02
C ARG A 276 -0.57 -16.43 12.50
N GLY A 277 0.69 -16.85 12.49
CA GLY A 277 1.09 -18.19 12.10
C GLY A 277 1.14 -18.45 10.60
N ARG A 278 0.87 -17.44 9.75
CA ARG A 278 0.93 -17.56 8.28
C ARG A 278 1.67 -16.35 7.68
N PRO A 279 2.88 -16.52 7.13
CA PRO A 279 3.61 -15.39 6.55
C PRO A 279 2.97 -14.90 5.25
N LEU A 280 3.24 -13.66 4.89
CA LEU A 280 3.13 -13.18 3.51
C LEU A 280 4.46 -13.46 2.81
N GLU A 281 4.46 -14.24 1.73
CA GLU A 281 5.71 -14.65 1.09
C GLU A 281 5.69 -14.53 -0.44
N ASN A 282 6.85 -14.17 -0.98
CA ASN A 282 7.12 -14.11 -2.42
C ASN A 282 6.22 -13.11 -3.15
N VAL A 283 6.41 -11.82 -2.88
CA VAL A 283 5.60 -10.74 -3.47
C VAL A 283 6.44 -9.91 -4.43
N LEU A 284 5.94 -9.68 -5.63
CA LEU A 284 6.43 -8.67 -6.56
C LEU A 284 5.42 -7.54 -6.70
N ILE A 285 5.91 -6.31 -6.58
CA ILE A 285 5.20 -5.08 -6.92
C ILE A 285 6.03 -4.37 -7.99
N LYS A 286 5.44 -4.08 -9.15
CA LYS A 286 6.17 -3.54 -10.30
C LYS A 286 5.35 -2.57 -11.14
N ASP A 287 6.00 -1.55 -11.68
CA ASP A 287 5.42 -0.59 -12.65
C ASP A 287 4.15 0.14 -12.11
N CYS A 288 4.02 0.30 -10.79
CA CYS A 288 2.84 0.90 -10.17
C CYS A 288 3.00 2.42 -10.02
N ILE A 289 1.87 3.13 -10.13
CA ILE A 289 1.80 4.58 -9.86
C ILE A 289 0.80 4.80 -8.72
N VAL A 290 1.26 5.45 -7.65
CA VAL A 290 0.43 5.85 -6.53
C VAL A 290 0.33 7.37 -6.49
N PHE A 291 -0.89 7.88 -6.35
CA PHE A 291 -1.20 9.29 -6.13
C PHE A 291 -1.36 9.55 -4.62
N HIS A 292 -2.47 10.16 -4.19
CA HIS A 292 -2.73 10.33 -2.76
C HIS A 292 -2.88 8.96 -2.07
N GLY A 293 -2.35 8.87 -0.85
CA GLY A 293 -2.45 7.72 0.04
C GLY A 293 -1.56 7.91 1.26
N HIS A 294 -1.88 7.26 2.39
CA HIS A 294 -1.07 7.33 3.62
C HIS A 294 0.31 6.67 3.47
N GLY A 295 0.54 5.95 2.38
CA GLY A 295 1.77 5.24 2.08
C GLY A 295 1.77 4.72 0.64
N GLY A 296 2.86 4.95 -0.11
CA GLY A 296 3.02 4.41 -1.46
C GLY A 296 3.17 2.88 -1.46
N PHE A 297 4.24 2.40 -0.81
CA PHE A 297 4.40 1.00 -0.42
C PHE A 297 4.40 0.90 1.10
N VAL A 298 3.62 -0.05 1.64
CA VAL A 298 3.40 -0.18 3.09
C VAL A 298 3.56 -1.63 3.55
N THR A 299 4.28 -1.84 4.65
CA THR A 299 4.14 -3.06 5.47
C THR A 299 3.43 -2.73 6.78
N GLY A 300 2.49 -3.59 7.18
CA GLY A 300 1.84 -3.57 8.49
C GLY A 300 0.56 -2.73 8.58
N SER A 301 0.05 -2.47 9.79
CA SER A 301 0.64 -2.84 11.08
C SER A 301 0.39 -4.29 11.51
N GLU A 302 -0.50 -4.99 10.81
CA GLU A 302 -0.86 -6.38 11.09
C GLU A 302 0.21 -7.33 10.54
N GLU A 303 1.20 -7.67 11.36
CA GLU A 303 2.41 -8.39 10.90
C GLU A 303 2.69 -9.70 11.65
N LEU A 304 1.76 -10.20 12.46
CA LEU A 304 1.97 -11.34 13.36
C LEU A 304 2.48 -12.62 12.69
N GLY A 305 2.21 -12.82 11.39
CA GLY A 305 2.71 -13.95 10.61
C GLY A 305 4.14 -13.78 10.10
N GLY A 306 4.65 -12.55 10.09
CA GLY A 306 5.85 -12.15 9.38
C GLY A 306 5.63 -12.03 7.87
N MET A 307 6.64 -11.51 7.18
CA MET A 307 6.67 -11.43 5.73
C MET A 307 8.09 -11.51 5.21
N HIS A 308 8.28 -12.21 4.09
CA HIS A 308 9.60 -12.32 3.48
C HIS A 308 9.56 -12.47 1.96
N ASN A 309 10.69 -12.12 1.34
CA ASN A 309 10.90 -12.14 -0.10
C ASN A 309 9.91 -11.17 -0.78
N LEU A 310 10.03 -9.89 -0.44
CA LEU A 310 9.23 -8.81 -1.02
C LEU A 310 10.10 -8.01 -1.98
N ARG A 311 9.67 -7.86 -3.23
CA ARG A 311 10.33 -7.02 -4.22
C ARG A 311 9.42 -5.92 -4.71
N VAL A 312 9.84 -4.68 -4.58
CA VAL A 312 9.15 -3.49 -5.11
C VAL A 312 10.07 -2.81 -6.11
N ARG A 313 9.60 -2.60 -7.35
CA ARG A 313 10.46 -2.01 -8.38
C ARG A 313 9.75 -1.14 -9.39
N ASP A 314 10.48 -0.17 -9.92
CA ASP A 314 10.05 0.64 -11.07
C ASP A 314 8.70 1.36 -10.79
N CYS A 315 8.54 1.88 -9.57
CA CYS A 315 7.29 2.52 -9.10
C CYS A 315 7.43 4.04 -8.96
N VAL A 316 6.30 4.75 -9.02
CA VAL A 316 6.22 6.20 -8.85
C VAL A 316 5.19 6.56 -7.79
N PHE A 317 5.58 7.34 -6.78
CA PHE A 317 4.69 7.82 -5.72
C PHE A 317 4.59 9.34 -5.75
N ILE A 318 3.36 9.87 -5.83
CA ILE A 318 3.08 11.29 -6.12
C ILE A 318 2.07 11.81 -5.10
N GLY A 319 2.49 12.65 -4.16
CA GLY A 319 1.56 13.24 -3.20
C GLY A 319 1.06 12.31 -2.10
N THR A 320 1.73 11.17 -1.86
CA THR A 320 1.46 10.30 -0.70
C THR A 320 1.95 10.96 0.59
N ASP A 321 1.35 10.63 1.74
CA ASP A 321 1.86 11.08 3.04
C ASP A 321 3.25 10.52 3.29
N VAL A 322 3.42 9.21 3.13
CA VAL A 322 4.72 8.54 3.22
C VAL A 322 5.03 7.83 1.91
N GLY A 323 6.28 7.90 1.46
CA GLY A 323 6.70 7.19 0.26
C GLY A 323 6.80 5.67 0.47
N ILE A 324 7.84 5.25 1.18
CA ILE A 324 8.10 3.86 1.56
C ILE A 324 7.89 3.74 3.08
N ARG A 325 6.96 2.88 3.51
CA ARG A 325 6.52 2.80 4.90
C ARG A 325 6.60 1.38 5.46
N PHE A 326 7.25 1.24 6.61
CA PHE A 326 7.22 0.04 7.43
C PHE A 326 6.65 0.44 8.79
N LYS A 327 5.53 -0.15 9.22
CA LYS A 327 4.88 0.21 10.48
C LYS A 327 4.54 -1.01 11.33
N SER A 328 4.89 -0.95 12.60
CA SER A 328 4.60 -2.00 13.58
C SER A 328 4.60 -1.44 14.99
N ALA A 329 4.19 -2.26 15.96
CA ALA A 329 4.23 -1.92 17.38
C ALA A 329 4.58 -3.16 18.22
N ARG A 330 4.95 -2.95 19.49
CA ARG A 330 5.37 -4.00 20.45
C ARG A 330 4.36 -5.14 20.68
N ASP A 331 3.12 -4.96 20.25
CA ASP A 331 2.03 -5.93 20.35
C ASP A 331 1.65 -6.55 18.98
N ARG A 332 2.31 -6.14 17.88
CA ARG A 332 2.03 -6.60 16.51
C ARG A 332 2.91 -7.75 16.05
N GLY A 333 4.11 -7.92 16.62
CA GLY A 333 5.02 -9.02 16.31
C GLY A 333 5.46 -9.08 14.85
N GLY A 334 5.91 -10.27 14.44
CA GLY A 334 6.32 -10.50 13.06
C GLY A 334 7.79 -10.22 12.76
N LEU A 335 8.32 -10.95 11.78
CA LEU A 335 9.59 -10.65 11.15
C LEU A 335 9.30 -10.16 9.73
N VAL A 336 9.70 -8.94 9.40
CA VAL A 336 9.78 -8.43 8.04
C VAL A 336 11.24 -8.57 7.59
N THR A 337 11.51 -9.43 6.61
CA THR A 337 12.87 -9.73 6.14
C THR A 337 12.96 -9.99 4.65
N ASN A 338 14.15 -9.94 4.07
CA ASN A 338 14.37 -10.12 2.64
C ASN A 338 13.50 -9.19 1.78
N VAL A 339 13.64 -7.89 2.00
CA VAL A 339 12.90 -6.86 1.26
C VAL A 339 13.85 -6.12 0.33
N ASP A 340 13.45 -6.04 -0.94
CA ASP A 340 14.21 -5.46 -2.04
C ASP A 340 13.40 -4.36 -2.74
N ILE A 341 13.74 -3.09 -2.49
CA ILE A 341 13.07 -1.93 -3.11
C ILE A 341 14.04 -1.24 -4.04
N GLN A 342 13.66 -1.08 -5.32
CA GLN A 342 14.55 -0.47 -6.30
C GLN A 342 13.85 0.40 -7.34
N ASN A 343 14.52 1.46 -7.82
CA ASN A 343 14.02 2.32 -8.89
C ASN A 343 12.66 2.94 -8.55
N VAL A 344 12.60 3.66 -7.42
CA VAL A 344 11.38 4.36 -6.98
C VAL A 344 11.58 5.86 -7.12
N ASN A 345 10.67 6.52 -7.82
CA ASN A 345 10.65 7.98 -7.95
C ASN A 345 9.51 8.56 -7.13
N MET A 346 9.80 9.60 -6.35
CA MET A 346 8.86 10.23 -5.44
C MET A 346 8.83 11.74 -5.63
N ILE A 347 7.64 12.33 -5.64
CA ILE A 347 7.44 13.79 -5.68
C ILE A 347 6.34 14.20 -4.69
N ASP A 348 6.55 15.35 -4.05
CA ASP A 348 5.59 16.01 -3.16
C ASP A 348 5.08 15.11 -2.02
N ILE A 349 5.99 14.39 -1.34
CA ILE A 349 5.65 13.54 -0.20
C ILE A 349 5.31 14.42 1.01
N ALA A 350 4.15 14.21 1.63
CA ALA A 350 3.67 15.15 2.66
C ALA A 350 4.41 15.01 4.01
N GLU A 351 4.88 13.80 4.33
CA GLU A 351 5.56 13.46 5.59
C GLU A 351 6.96 12.89 5.30
N GLN A 352 7.18 11.58 5.47
CA GLN A 352 8.51 10.96 5.31
C GLN A 352 8.68 10.32 3.93
N ALA A 353 9.81 10.55 3.26
CA ALA A 353 10.10 9.81 2.03
C ALA A 353 10.30 8.30 2.33
N ILE A 354 10.99 7.96 3.42
CA ILE A 354 11.16 6.60 3.91
C ILE A 354 10.92 6.59 5.43
N LEU A 355 10.02 5.71 5.90
CA LEU A 355 9.66 5.55 7.30
C LEU A 355 9.81 4.08 7.74
N PHE A 356 10.54 3.86 8.82
CA PHE A 356 10.43 2.66 9.66
C PHE A 356 9.91 3.09 11.01
N ASP A 357 8.72 2.65 11.39
CA ASP A 357 8.05 3.01 12.64
C ASP A 357 7.70 1.75 13.44
N MET A 358 8.47 1.45 14.48
CA MET A 358 8.16 0.36 15.43
C MET A 358 7.38 0.85 16.66
N HIS A 359 6.93 2.12 16.67
CA HIS A 359 6.15 2.78 17.73
C HIS A 359 4.73 3.15 17.27
N TYR A 360 4.20 2.44 16.27
CA TYR A 360 2.89 2.73 15.68
C TYR A 360 1.80 2.85 16.76
N GLU A 361 0.91 3.85 16.62
CA GLU A 361 -0.12 4.29 17.58
C GLU A 361 0.39 4.87 18.92
N ALA A 362 1.52 4.40 19.44
CA ALA A 362 2.13 4.95 20.66
C ALA A 362 2.81 6.30 20.43
N GLY A 363 3.26 6.54 19.18
CA GLY A 363 3.98 7.74 18.77
C GLY A 363 5.49 7.58 18.94
N ILE A 364 6.23 8.01 17.91
CA ILE A 364 7.69 8.05 17.96
C ILE A 364 8.09 9.13 18.99
N PRO A 365 9.05 8.85 19.90
CA PRO A 365 9.49 9.79 20.92
C PRO A 365 10.31 10.94 20.30
N LEU A 366 9.62 11.87 19.65
CA LEU A 366 10.17 13.10 19.12
C LEU A 366 9.77 14.28 20.01
N ASP A 367 10.67 15.24 20.18
CA ASP A 367 10.39 16.51 20.82
C ASP A 367 9.55 17.42 19.90
N LYS A 368 9.16 18.59 20.42
CA LYS A 368 8.35 19.58 19.68
C LYS A 368 9.03 20.14 18.42
N ASN A 369 10.34 19.94 18.27
CA ASN A 369 11.12 20.35 17.10
C ASN A 369 11.34 19.17 16.14
N GLY A 370 10.68 18.03 16.38
CA GLY A 370 10.82 16.82 15.58
C GLY A 370 12.14 16.05 15.80
N MET A 371 12.94 16.40 16.80
CA MET A 371 14.19 15.73 17.14
C MET A 371 13.96 14.59 18.13
N VAL A 372 14.86 13.61 18.22
CA VAL A 372 14.68 12.48 19.15
C VAL A 372 14.67 12.99 20.60
N ALA A 373 13.59 12.70 21.32
CA ALA A 373 13.47 12.99 22.73
C ALA A 373 14.38 12.06 23.53
N ARG A 374 14.92 12.56 24.65
CA ARG A 374 15.72 11.73 25.56
C ARG A 374 14.89 10.54 26.04
N ARG A 375 15.47 9.34 25.97
CA ARG A 375 14.86 8.15 26.57
C ARG A 375 14.94 8.25 28.08
N ASP A 376 13.77 8.20 28.72
CA ASP A 376 13.59 8.03 30.15
C ASP A 376 12.81 6.73 30.41
N GLY A 377 13.18 5.98 31.46
CA GLY A 377 12.48 4.77 31.88
C GLY A 377 13.14 3.44 31.45
N ASP A 378 12.52 2.34 31.86
CA ASP A 378 13.03 0.98 31.65
C ASP A 378 12.80 0.52 30.20
N ILE A 379 13.79 -0.22 29.68
CA ILE A 379 13.67 -0.87 28.36
C ILE A 379 12.82 -2.13 28.53
N PRO A 380 11.69 -2.27 27.78
CA PRO A 380 10.85 -3.45 27.86
C PRO A 380 11.61 -4.74 27.48
N ALA A 381 11.18 -5.87 28.03
CA ALA A 381 11.69 -7.17 27.61
C ALA A 381 11.18 -7.52 26.20
N VAL A 382 12.02 -8.19 25.42
CA VAL A 382 11.61 -8.76 24.13
C VAL A 382 10.59 -9.88 24.37
N THR A 383 9.49 -9.83 23.63
CA THR A 383 8.41 -10.81 23.62
C THR A 383 8.20 -11.36 22.20
N ASP A 384 7.38 -12.40 22.05
CA ASP A 384 6.98 -12.94 20.74
C ASP A 384 6.20 -11.93 19.87
N THR A 385 5.68 -10.86 20.47
CA THR A 385 5.00 -9.75 19.77
C THR A 385 5.91 -8.54 19.55
N THR A 386 7.18 -8.59 19.97
CA THR A 386 8.12 -7.53 19.64
C THR A 386 8.45 -7.60 18.14
N PRO A 387 8.19 -6.52 17.36
CA PRO A 387 8.34 -6.55 15.92
C PRO A 387 9.81 -6.55 15.52
N ARG A 388 10.12 -7.05 14.32
CA ARG A 388 11.49 -7.14 13.81
C ARG A 388 11.54 -6.75 12.35
N PHE A 389 12.31 -5.70 12.04
CA PHE A 389 12.62 -5.28 10.66
C PHE A 389 14.10 -5.51 10.39
N ARG A 390 14.42 -6.36 9.41
CA ARG A 390 15.81 -6.63 9.05
C ARG A 390 16.05 -7.17 7.66
N ASP A 391 17.28 -7.08 7.17
CA ASP A 391 17.66 -7.57 5.83
C ASP A 391 16.83 -6.87 4.73
N ILE A 392 16.86 -5.53 4.75
CA ILE A 392 16.09 -4.65 3.85
C ILE A 392 17.05 -3.80 3.03
N SER A 393 16.94 -3.87 1.71
CA SER A 393 17.72 -3.07 0.77
C SER A 393 16.81 -2.12 0.01
N ILE A 394 17.15 -0.84 0.01
CA ILE A 394 16.48 0.21 -0.76
C ILE A 394 17.53 0.87 -1.65
N ARG A 395 17.36 0.81 -2.98
CA ARG A 395 18.32 1.36 -3.93
C ARG A 395 17.72 2.18 -5.07
N ASN A 396 18.50 3.09 -5.63
CA ASN A 396 18.11 3.90 -6.78
C ASN A 396 16.77 4.62 -6.54
N VAL A 397 16.72 5.41 -5.48
CA VAL A 397 15.51 6.16 -5.10
C VAL A 397 15.77 7.65 -5.22
N VAL A 398 14.86 8.34 -5.88
CA VAL A 398 14.88 9.81 -5.96
C VAL A 398 13.60 10.35 -5.36
N CYS A 399 13.73 11.24 -4.37
CA CYS A 399 12.61 12.00 -3.83
C CYS A 399 12.85 13.50 -4.00
N ARG A 400 11.84 14.19 -4.53
CA ARG A 400 11.82 15.65 -4.64
C ARG A 400 10.63 16.21 -3.86
N GLY A 401 10.90 16.60 -2.62
CA GLY A 401 9.92 17.15 -1.69
C GLY A 401 9.44 16.09 -0.69
N ALA A 402 9.83 16.27 0.57
CA ALA A 402 9.35 15.55 1.73
C ALA A 402 9.45 16.46 2.97
N GLU A 403 8.65 16.24 4.01
CA GLU A 403 8.86 16.91 5.30
C GLU A 403 10.12 16.36 5.98
N ARG A 404 10.35 15.05 5.89
CA ARG A 404 11.54 14.40 6.42
C ARG A 404 12.12 13.42 5.43
N ALA A 405 13.43 13.46 5.24
CA ALA A 405 14.10 12.58 4.29
C ALA A 405 13.93 11.10 4.65
N VAL A 406 14.36 10.72 5.86
CA VAL A 406 14.23 9.35 6.37
C VAL A 406 13.97 9.40 7.86
N LEU A 407 13.04 8.58 8.35
CA LEU A 407 12.86 8.34 9.78
C LEU A 407 12.93 6.84 10.03
N MET A 408 14.02 6.40 10.63
CA MET A 408 14.20 5.04 11.09
C MET A 408 14.07 5.01 12.61
N ALA A 409 12.92 4.54 13.10
CA ALA A 409 12.56 4.51 14.51
C ALA A 409 12.42 3.05 14.97
N GLY A 410 13.57 2.45 15.34
CA GLY A 410 13.60 1.14 15.98
C GLY A 410 13.22 1.18 17.46
N LEU A 411 13.28 0.01 18.10
CA LEU A 411 13.08 -0.13 19.55
C LEU A 411 14.42 -0.33 20.26
N PRO A 412 14.63 0.19 21.48
CA PRO A 412 15.86 -0.06 22.22
C PRO A 412 16.14 -1.54 22.49
N GLU A 413 15.10 -2.33 22.77
CA GLU A 413 15.16 -3.78 22.97
C GLU A 413 15.26 -4.58 21.67
N MET A 414 14.85 -3.96 20.55
CA MET A 414 14.83 -4.57 19.22
C MET A 414 15.10 -3.53 18.14
N PRO A 415 16.38 -3.15 17.94
CA PRO A 415 16.74 -2.20 16.91
C PRO A 415 16.32 -2.67 15.52
N THR A 416 16.06 -1.72 14.62
CA THR A 416 16.07 -2.03 13.18
C THR A 416 17.47 -2.54 12.82
N GLU A 417 17.58 -3.60 12.01
CA GLU A 417 18.85 -4.29 11.81
C GLU A 417 19.14 -4.56 10.33
N LYS A 418 20.37 -4.39 9.85
CA LYS A 418 20.77 -4.76 8.46
C LYS A 418 19.91 -4.08 7.41
N ILE A 419 19.90 -2.75 7.44
CA ILE A 419 19.21 -1.91 6.47
C ILE A 419 20.24 -1.22 5.59
N ARG A 420 20.07 -1.33 4.27
CA ARG A 420 20.98 -0.76 3.27
C ARG A 420 20.25 0.27 2.41
N LEU A 421 20.76 1.50 2.41
CA LEU A 421 20.32 2.58 1.54
C LEU A 421 21.43 2.87 0.52
N GLU A 422 21.19 2.60 -0.76
CA GLU A 422 22.21 2.75 -1.82
C GLU A 422 21.72 3.61 -3.00
N ASN A 423 22.52 4.58 -3.45
CA ASN A 423 22.17 5.47 -4.57
C ASN A 423 20.81 6.17 -4.35
N ILE A 424 20.74 6.98 -3.30
CA ILE A 424 19.53 7.67 -2.87
C ILE A 424 19.75 9.19 -3.00
N SER A 425 18.79 9.94 -3.52
CA SER A 425 18.84 11.41 -3.56
C SER A 425 17.50 12.00 -3.10
N ILE A 426 17.49 12.73 -1.99
CA ILE A 426 16.28 13.26 -1.36
C ILE A 426 16.44 14.76 -1.05
N THR A 427 15.47 15.57 -1.47
CA THR A 427 15.28 16.95 -0.96
C THR A 427 14.11 16.96 0.03
N ALA A 428 14.32 17.50 1.23
CA ALA A 428 13.31 17.50 2.29
C ALA A 428 13.39 18.75 3.19
N GLN A 429 12.41 18.98 4.07
CA GLN A 429 12.52 20.01 5.11
C GLN A 429 13.59 19.64 6.14
N THR A 430 13.49 18.44 6.70
CA THR A 430 14.44 17.91 7.69
C THR A 430 15.16 16.66 7.17
N GLY A 431 16.38 16.43 7.69
CA GLY A 431 17.24 15.32 7.29
C GLY A 431 16.82 13.94 7.79
N MET A 432 17.74 12.99 7.78
CA MET A 432 17.53 11.63 8.25
C MET A 432 17.67 11.53 9.78
N ILE A 433 16.76 10.77 10.41
CA ILE A 433 16.94 10.24 11.77
C ILE A 433 17.12 8.73 11.71
N CYS A 434 18.15 8.25 12.40
CA CYS A 434 18.49 6.84 12.59
C CYS A 434 18.50 6.56 14.09
N MET A 435 17.36 6.10 14.62
CA MET A 435 17.10 5.90 16.04
C MET A 435 16.99 4.41 16.34
N ASP A 436 17.76 3.93 17.31
CA ASP A 436 17.76 2.52 17.75
C ASP A 436 17.88 1.58 16.55
N ALA A 437 19.02 1.70 15.88
CA ALA A 437 19.32 1.02 14.63
C ALA A 437 20.70 0.37 14.67
N ARG A 438 20.86 -0.73 13.96
CA ARG A 438 22.07 -1.55 13.98
C ARG A 438 22.41 -2.08 12.59
N ASP A 439 23.70 -2.16 12.25
CA ASP A 439 24.14 -2.69 10.95
C ASP A 439 23.51 -1.92 9.78
N ILE A 440 23.69 -0.60 9.77
CA ILE A 440 23.10 0.28 8.75
C ILE A 440 24.18 0.67 7.74
N GLU A 441 23.90 0.50 6.45
CA GLU A 441 24.81 0.91 5.37
C GLU A 441 24.17 2.03 4.55
N LEU A 442 24.84 3.18 4.51
CA LEU A 442 24.53 4.30 3.65
C LEU A 442 25.61 4.39 2.57
N LYS A 443 25.25 4.14 1.31
CA LYS A 443 26.19 4.17 0.18
C LYS A 443 25.70 5.07 -0.93
N ASN A 444 26.46 6.10 -1.27
CA ASN A 444 26.07 7.10 -2.28
C ASN A 444 24.68 7.71 -1.98
N VAL A 445 24.52 8.20 -0.75
CA VAL A 445 23.27 8.84 -0.29
C VAL A 445 23.44 10.35 -0.27
N GLU A 446 22.56 11.06 -0.96
CA GLU A 446 22.46 12.51 -0.96
C GLU A 446 21.17 12.93 -0.22
N ILE A 447 21.33 13.73 0.84
CA ILE A 447 20.21 14.33 1.57
C ILE A 447 20.42 15.83 1.61
N LEU A 448 19.49 16.57 1.04
CA LEU A 448 19.49 18.03 0.98
C LEU A 448 18.35 18.57 1.85
N PRO A 449 18.53 18.69 3.18
CA PRO A 449 17.52 19.28 4.05
C PRO A 449 17.51 20.82 3.93
N GLN A 450 16.39 21.45 4.24
CA GLN A 450 16.31 22.91 4.40
C GLN A 450 16.79 23.36 5.78
N GLU A 451 16.57 22.55 6.81
CA GLU A 451 16.98 22.84 8.18
C GLU A 451 17.40 21.58 8.96
N GLY A 452 18.15 21.82 10.04
CA GLY A 452 18.66 20.76 10.91
C GLY A 452 19.79 19.92 10.29
N PRO A 453 20.27 18.90 11.01
CA PRO A 453 21.32 18.02 10.49
C PRO A 453 20.79 17.15 9.34
N ALA A 454 21.66 16.85 8.38
CA ALA A 454 21.34 15.91 7.30
C ALA A 454 21.31 14.46 7.81
N LEU A 455 22.17 14.12 8.77
CA LEU A 455 22.17 12.83 9.47
C LEU A 455 22.07 13.03 10.98
N HIS A 456 21.13 12.35 11.61
CA HIS A 456 20.99 12.30 13.06
C HIS A 456 20.99 10.85 13.54
N PHE A 457 22.02 10.46 14.28
CA PHE A 457 22.14 9.14 14.90
C PHE A 457 21.77 9.20 16.38
N TYR A 458 20.80 8.37 16.78
CA TYR A 458 20.41 8.18 18.17
C TYR A 458 20.57 6.71 18.58
N ASN A 459 21.54 6.44 19.46
CA ASN A 459 21.89 5.09 19.91
C ASN A 459 22.09 4.10 18.73
N ALA A 460 22.63 4.57 17.61
CA ALA A 460 22.87 3.78 16.41
C ALA A 460 24.22 3.04 16.51
N GLN A 461 24.26 1.80 16.00
CA GLN A 461 25.42 0.93 16.17
C GLN A 461 25.85 0.30 14.86
N ARG A 462 27.16 0.29 14.59
CA ARG A 462 27.74 -0.30 13.36
C ARG A 462 27.07 0.28 12.11
N VAL A 463 27.23 1.58 11.94
CA VAL A 463 26.74 2.32 10.78
C VAL A 463 27.92 2.60 9.86
N THR A 464 27.82 2.23 8.59
CA THR A 464 28.82 2.59 7.58
C THR A 464 28.25 3.65 6.66
N VAL A 465 29.01 4.73 6.45
CA VAL A 465 28.65 5.85 5.59
C VAL A 465 29.73 6.04 4.52
N ASP A 466 29.42 5.71 3.27
CA ASP A 466 30.29 5.85 2.12
C ASP A 466 29.63 6.67 1.01
N GLY A 467 30.36 7.62 0.42
CA GLY A 467 29.84 8.48 -0.64
C GLY A 467 28.66 9.39 -0.24
N PHE A 468 28.47 9.68 1.05
CA PHE A 468 27.41 10.58 1.52
C PHE A 468 27.66 12.05 1.12
N THR A 469 26.60 12.76 0.73
CA THR A 469 26.63 14.19 0.38
C THR A 469 25.42 14.93 0.95
N CYS A 470 25.60 16.22 1.26
CA CYS A 470 24.55 17.14 1.72
C CYS A 470 24.91 18.58 1.32
N ASN A 471 24.12 19.57 1.75
CA ASN A 471 24.42 20.99 1.53
C ASN A 471 25.81 21.37 2.08
N GLU A 472 26.58 22.18 1.34
CA GLU A 472 27.96 22.55 1.68
C GLU A 472 28.08 23.34 3.00
N ASP A 473 27.10 24.19 3.33
CA ASP A 473 27.15 25.09 4.50
C ASP A 473 26.40 24.56 5.74
N LEU A 474 26.00 23.29 5.76
CA LEU A 474 25.17 22.74 6.83
C LEU A 474 25.98 22.54 8.13
N ALA A 475 25.54 23.15 9.23
CA ALA A 475 26.19 23.07 10.53
C ALA A 475 25.18 22.94 11.69
N PRO A 476 25.16 21.81 12.43
CA PRO A 476 25.90 20.58 12.16
C PRO A 476 25.31 19.84 10.95
N ALA A 477 26.12 19.22 10.10
CA ALA A 477 25.55 18.31 9.09
C ALA A 477 25.28 16.91 9.67
N VAL A 478 25.99 16.53 10.73
CA VAL A 478 25.80 15.27 11.46
C VAL A 478 25.61 15.55 12.94
N ARG A 479 24.55 14.97 13.52
CA ARG A 479 24.30 14.94 14.95
C ARG A 479 24.41 13.52 15.49
N VAL A 480 25.13 13.37 16.60
CA VAL A 480 25.21 12.11 17.35
C VAL A 480 24.63 12.35 18.75
N GLN A 481 23.55 11.65 19.09
CA GLN A 481 22.81 11.82 20.34
C GLN A 481 22.71 10.47 21.08
N GLY A 482 22.95 10.46 22.39
CA GLY A 482 22.82 9.26 23.22
C GLY A 482 24.12 8.47 23.42
N ALA A 483 24.22 7.79 24.56
CA ALA A 483 25.44 7.14 25.01
C ALA A 483 25.74 5.79 24.33
N GLU A 484 24.75 5.17 23.66
CA GLU A 484 24.90 3.82 23.08
C GLU A 484 25.37 3.82 21.62
N ASN A 485 25.72 4.99 21.06
CA ASN A 485 26.31 5.05 19.73
C ASN A 485 27.70 4.40 19.72
N ARG A 486 27.98 3.56 18.72
CA ARG A 486 29.30 2.92 18.54
C ARG A 486 29.51 2.40 17.12
N GLY A 487 30.73 2.50 16.60
CA GLY A 487 31.07 2.03 15.26
C GLY A 487 30.36 2.80 14.15
N LEU A 488 30.31 4.13 14.25
CA LEU A 488 29.85 5.01 13.17
C LEU A 488 31.05 5.31 12.27
N GLN A 489 31.17 4.57 11.17
CA GLN A 489 32.32 4.61 10.27
C GLN A 489 32.01 5.47 9.04
N PHE A 490 32.84 6.49 8.81
CA PHE A 490 32.71 7.37 7.64
C PHE A 490 33.90 7.16 6.70
N ALA A 491 33.66 6.63 5.49
CA ALA A 491 34.72 6.33 4.53
C ALA A 491 35.51 7.57 4.06
N ARG A 492 34.88 8.74 4.15
CA ARG A 492 35.52 10.04 4.05
C ARG A 492 35.00 10.91 5.19
N PRO A 493 35.83 11.77 5.81
CA PRO A 493 35.29 12.85 6.61
C PRO A 493 34.31 13.58 5.70
N PRO A 494 33.05 13.72 6.10
CA PRO A 494 32.01 14.09 5.17
C PRO A 494 32.42 15.43 4.51
N GLY A 495 32.68 15.36 3.20
CA GLY A 495 33.53 16.33 2.50
C GLY A 495 32.80 17.65 2.35
N GLY A 496 33.16 18.64 3.15
CA GLY A 496 32.44 19.92 3.27
C GLY A 496 31.54 20.02 4.52
N VAL A 497 31.46 18.97 5.36
CA VAL A 497 30.53 18.94 6.48
C VAL A 497 31.04 19.73 7.68
N GLY A 498 30.27 20.75 8.05
CA GLY A 498 30.36 21.44 9.32
C GLY A 498 30.34 20.48 10.52
N ALA A 499 30.80 20.97 11.66
CA ALA A 499 31.05 20.22 12.88
C ALA A 499 30.03 19.09 13.14
N ILE A 500 30.53 17.86 13.37
CA ILE A 500 29.75 16.81 14.02
C ILE A 500 29.44 17.30 15.43
N ASP A 501 28.16 17.39 15.78
CA ASP A 501 27.77 17.65 17.16
C ASP A 501 27.56 16.34 17.93
N PHE A 502 27.89 16.39 19.21
CA PHE A 502 27.73 15.28 20.14
C PHE A 502 26.92 15.79 21.33
N VAL A 503 25.78 15.17 21.58
CA VAL A 503 24.81 15.59 22.60
C VAL A 503 24.31 14.40 23.41
N ASP A 504 23.72 14.67 24.58
CA ASP A 504 23.08 13.68 25.45
C ASP A 504 23.91 12.42 25.74
N GLY A 505 25.18 12.62 26.10
CA GLY A 505 26.10 11.53 26.48
C GLY A 505 26.81 10.85 25.30
N ALA A 506 26.56 11.27 24.06
CA ALA A 506 27.34 10.84 22.92
C ALA A 506 28.81 11.28 23.05
N THR A 507 29.73 10.43 22.58
CA THR A 507 31.17 10.66 22.67
C THR A 507 31.82 10.60 21.29
N ARG A 508 32.95 11.29 21.13
CA ARG A 508 33.72 11.24 19.88
C ARG A 508 34.21 9.82 19.52
N THR A 509 34.39 8.96 20.53
CA THR A 509 34.79 7.56 20.32
C THR A 509 33.71 6.70 19.67
N ALA A 510 32.47 7.20 19.54
CA ALA A 510 31.42 6.53 18.78
C ALA A 510 31.66 6.59 17.26
N VAL A 511 32.47 7.56 16.79
CA VAL A 511 32.80 7.78 15.38
C VAL A 511 34.22 7.27 15.13
N GLU A 512 34.36 6.45 14.08
CA GLU A 512 35.61 5.75 13.71
C GLU A 512 36.17 6.23 12.37
#